data_AF-A0A950X5D5-F1
#
_entry.id   AF-A0A950X5D5-F1
#
_cell.length_a   1.000
_cell.length_b   1.000
_cell.length_c   1.000
_cell.angle_alpha   90.00
_cell.angle_beta   90.00
_cell.angle_gamma   90.00
#
_symmetry.space_group_name_H-M   'P 1'
#
loop_
_entity.id
_entity.type
_entity.pdbx_description
1 polymer ?
#
loop_
_entity_poly.entity_id
_entity_poly.type
_entity_poly.pdbx_seq_one_letter_code
_entity_poly.pdbx_strand_id
1 'polypeptide(L)'
;MMKQFFGADPGSALPGRISNWLQQKTSIRSVGSGTVPDLTIDLNEERLTVQTLGHPETTECRLLLRVTALQMDARPLQRLGLTNREAEVLLWVTQGKSNSEIAIILASKVRTIAKHLERVFAKLMVENRTAAAHAALEVLQGCACR
;
A
#
# COMPACT_ATOMS: atom_id res chain seq x y z
N MET A 1 13.93 4.97 -2.08
CA MET A 1 13.50 3.59 -1.81
C MET A 1 13.78 3.13 -0.38
N MET A 2 15.02 3.12 0.16
CA MET A 2 15.24 2.72 1.58
C MET A 2 15.14 3.85 2.63
N LYS A 3 15.30 5.12 2.24
CA LYS A 3 15.31 6.27 3.18
C LYS A 3 14.00 6.49 3.95
N GLN A 4 12.86 6.08 3.39
CA GLN A 4 11.56 6.21 4.06
C GLN A 4 11.42 5.24 5.24
N PHE A 5 12.09 4.10 5.19
CA PHE A 5 12.03 3.09 6.26
C PHE A 5 13.14 3.25 7.29
N PHE A 6 14.35 3.64 6.88
CA PHE A 6 15.56 3.61 7.73
C PHE A 6 16.09 5.00 8.12
N GLY A 7 15.41 6.08 7.74
CA GLY A 7 15.95 7.42 7.90
C GLY A 7 17.12 7.69 6.94
N ALA A 8 17.73 8.87 7.07
CA ALA A 8 18.78 9.34 6.16
C ALA A 8 20.12 8.62 6.31
N ASP A 9 20.33 7.87 7.40
CA ASP A 9 21.61 7.27 7.78
C ASP A 9 21.54 5.72 7.77
N PRO A 10 22.24 5.04 6.84
CA PRO A 10 22.27 3.57 6.76
C PRO A 10 23.00 2.88 7.93
N GLY A 11 23.54 3.64 8.89
CA GLY A 11 24.11 3.13 10.15
C GLY A 11 23.29 3.47 11.40
N SER A 12 22.20 4.23 11.29
CA SER A 12 21.35 4.57 12.44
C SER A 12 20.32 3.46 12.68
N ALA A 13 20.12 3.12 13.95
CA ALA A 13 19.35 2.00 14.48
C ALA A 13 18.18 1.51 13.62
N LEU A 14 17.99 0.18 13.58
CA LEU A 14 16.80 -0.45 13.01
C LEU A 14 15.53 0.24 13.54
N PRO A 15 14.57 0.60 12.67
CA PRO A 15 13.30 1.20 13.07
C PRO A 15 12.68 0.44 14.23
N GLY A 16 12.17 1.15 15.24
CA GLY A 16 11.71 0.54 16.50
C GLY A 16 10.75 -0.65 16.32
N ARG A 17 9.94 -0.65 15.25
CA ARG A 17 9.06 -1.78 14.93
C ARG A 17 9.83 -3.06 14.53
N ILE A 18 10.91 -2.93 13.77
CA ILE A 18 11.76 -4.05 13.38
C ILE A 18 12.54 -4.57 14.60
N SER A 19 13.08 -3.65 15.41
CA SER A 19 13.80 -3.97 16.65
C SER A 19 12.91 -4.71 17.66
N ASN A 20 11.67 -4.25 17.87
CA ASN A 20 10.72 -4.89 18.77
C ASN A 20 10.31 -6.28 18.28
N TRP A 21 10.07 -6.44 16.96
CA TRP A 21 9.76 -7.75 16.39
C TRP A 21 10.93 -8.73 16.51
N LEU A 22 12.16 -8.28 16.31
CA LEU A 22 13.36 -9.09 16.52
C LEU A 22 13.50 -9.55 17.97
N GLN A 23 13.33 -8.64 18.93
CA GLN A 23 13.37 -8.97 20.36
C GLN A 23 12.29 -10.00 20.73
N GLN A 24 11.08 -9.85 20.18
CA GLN A 24 9.98 -10.79 20.39
C GLN A 24 10.28 -12.18 19.79
N LYS A 25 10.92 -12.24 18.60
CA LYS A 25 11.36 -13.52 17.99
C LYS A 25 12.41 -14.25 18.82
N THR A 26 13.37 -13.53 19.40
CA THR A 26 14.40 -14.12 20.27
C THR A 26 13.79 -14.74 21.53
N SER A 27 12.71 -14.15 22.08
CA SER A 27 11.98 -14.73 23.21
C SER A 27 11.14 -15.94 22.83
N ILE A 28 10.64 -16.03 21.59
CA ILE A 28 9.85 -17.19 21.11
C ILE A 28 10.76 -18.39 20.78
N ARG A 29 12.00 -18.17 20.33
CA ARG A 29 12.94 -19.26 19.99
C ARG A 29 13.36 -20.11 21.19
N SER A 30 13.27 -19.62 22.44
CA SER A 30 13.57 -20.43 23.64
C SER A 30 12.44 -21.40 24.00
N VAL A 31 11.24 -21.20 23.45
CA VAL A 31 10.07 -22.05 23.69
C VAL A 31 9.73 -22.72 22.36
N GLY A 32 10.35 -23.89 22.13
CA GLY A 32 10.38 -24.57 20.84
C GLY A 32 9.05 -24.62 20.08
N SER A 33 9.19 -24.50 18.75
CA SER A 33 8.15 -24.72 17.72
C SER A 33 7.19 -23.55 17.46
N GLY A 34 7.66 -22.59 16.65
CA GLY A 34 6.79 -21.70 15.90
C GLY A 34 7.49 -21.15 14.66
N THR A 35 6.94 -21.41 13.47
CA THR A 35 7.31 -20.70 12.24
C THR A 35 7.04 -19.22 12.47
N VAL A 36 8.10 -18.44 12.63
CA VAL A 36 7.89 -17.07 13.09
C VAL A 36 7.44 -16.22 11.91
N PRO A 37 6.22 -15.62 11.95
CA PRO A 37 5.66 -14.92 10.81
C PRO A 37 6.55 -13.77 10.35
N ASP A 38 6.56 -13.55 9.04
CA ASP A 38 7.21 -12.40 8.41
C ASP A 38 6.60 -11.10 8.97
N LEU A 39 7.45 -10.10 9.21
CA LEU A 39 6.95 -8.77 9.59
C LEU A 39 6.59 -8.02 8.32
N THR A 40 5.30 -7.77 8.14
CA THR A 40 4.80 -6.92 7.05
C THR A 40 4.45 -5.55 7.61
N ILE A 41 5.06 -4.50 7.07
CA ILE A 41 4.81 -3.10 7.40
C ILE A 41 4.31 -2.41 6.14
N ASP A 42 3.10 -1.87 6.21
CA ASP A 42 2.52 -1.06 5.14
C ASP A 42 2.75 0.42 5.44
N LEU A 43 3.46 1.13 4.54
CA LEU A 43 3.64 2.58 4.58
C LEU A 43 3.22 3.17 3.24
N ASN A 44 2.13 3.95 3.25
CA ASN A 44 1.58 4.61 2.07
C ASN A 44 1.30 3.65 0.90
N GLU A 45 2.16 3.69 -0.12
CA GLU A 45 2.08 2.90 -1.37
C GLU A 45 3.10 1.75 -1.39
N GLU A 46 3.80 1.48 -0.27
CA GLU A 46 4.87 0.49 -0.18
C GLU A 46 4.67 -0.46 1.02
N ARG A 47 4.77 -1.75 0.75
CA ARG A 47 4.79 -2.83 1.74
C ARG A 47 6.21 -3.32 1.92
N LEU A 48 6.78 -3.08 3.10
CA LEU A 48 8.03 -3.68 3.51
C LEU A 48 7.75 -5.01 4.20
N THR A 49 8.23 -6.11 3.61
CA THR A 49 8.25 -7.42 4.23
C THR A 49 9.66 -7.70 4.73
N VAL A 50 9.78 -8.02 6.02
CA VAL A 50 11.04 -8.39 6.66
C VAL A 50 10.99 -9.88 7.00
N GLN A 51 11.89 -10.64 6.37
CA GLN A 51 12.06 -12.07 6.62
C GLN A 51 13.43 -12.30 7.25
N THR A 52 13.51 -13.29 8.13
CA THR A 52 14.79 -13.73 8.72
C THR A 52 15.37 -14.86 7.88
N LEU A 53 16.55 -14.65 7.31
CA LEU A 53 17.36 -15.69 6.67
C LEU A 53 18.46 -16.09 7.66
N GLY A 54 18.41 -17.32 8.17
CA GLY A 54 19.46 -17.81 9.06
C GLY A 54 19.25 -19.26 9.41
N HIS A 55 20.34 -20.03 9.43
CA HIS A 55 20.38 -21.36 10.01
C HIS A 55 20.40 -21.23 11.55
N PRO A 56 19.77 -22.14 12.31
CA PRO A 56 19.73 -22.08 13.77
C PRO A 56 21.10 -22.16 14.45
N GLU A 57 22.17 -22.46 13.70
CA GLU A 57 23.50 -22.78 14.23
C GLU A 57 24.52 -21.64 14.11
N THR A 58 24.18 -20.53 13.42
CA THR A 58 25.09 -19.39 13.27
C THR A 58 24.64 -18.20 14.12
N THR A 59 25.59 -17.57 14.82
CA THR A 59 25.40 -16.33 15.60
C THR A 59 25.00 -15.13 14.73
N GLU A 60 25.15 -15.23 13.41
CA GLU A 60 24.71 -14.23 12.45
C GLU A 60 23.26 -14.47 12.02
N CYS A 61 22.37 -13.52 12.33
CA CYS A 61 21.03 -13.45 11.74
C CYS A 61 21.05 -12.50 10.54
N ARG A 62 20.68 -12.98 9.35
CA ARG A 62 20.50 -12.13 8.16
C ARG A 62 19.03 -11.77 7.99
N LEU A 63 18.76 -10.57 7.51
CA LEU A 63 17.40 -10.08 7.22
C LEU A 63 17.24 -9.85 5.73
N LEU A 64 16.19 -10.42 5.15
CA LEU A 64 15.73 -10.08 3.81
C LEU A 64 14.65 -9.01 3.92
N LEU A 65 14.92 -7.85 3.34
CA LEU A 65 13.97 -6.75 3.26
C LEU A 65 13.44 -6.68 1.84
N ARG A 66 12.15 -6.94 1.67
CA ARG A 66 11.45 -6.84 0.40
C ARG A 66 10.49 -5.66 0.44
N VAL A 67 10.74 -4.64 -0.37
CA VAL A 67 9.79 -3.56 -0.61
C VAL A 67 8.94 -3.93 -1.82
N THR A 68 7.62 -3.96 -1.64
CA THR A 68 6.65 -4.23 -2.71
C THR A 68 5.74 -3.03 -2.82
N ALA A 69 5.57 -2.46 -4.02
CA ALA A 69 4.55 -1.45 -4.22
C ALA A 69 3.17 -2.08 -3.94
N LEU A 70 2.41 -1.51 -3.01
CA LEU A 70 1.01 -1.85 -2.81
C LEU A 70 0.26 -1.33 -4.02
N GLN A 71 0.13 -2.18 -5.04
CA GLN A 71 -0.80 -1.90 -6.12
C GLN A 71 -2.20 -1.96 -5.51
N MET A 72 -2.76 -0.78 -5.21
CA MET A 72 -4.14 -0.70 -4.78
C MET A 72 -5.03 -1.22 -5.90
N ASP A 73 -5.92 -2.12 -5.54
CA ASP A 73 -6.80 -2.76 -6.49
C ASP A 73 -8.02 -1.88 -6.75
N ALA A 74 -8.25 -1.52 -8.01
CA ALA A 74 -9.41 -0.73 -8.42
C ALA A 74 -10.67 -1.60 -8.59
N ARG A 75 -10.56 -2.94 -8.59
CA ARG A 75 -11.70 -3.86 -8.79
C ARG A 75 -12.86 -3.63 -7.81
N PRO A 76 -12.66 -3.35 -6.50
CA PRO A 76 -13.77 -3.07 -5.59
C PRO A 76 -14.62 -1.87 -6.03
N LEU A 77 -14.02 -0.86 -6.66
CA LEU A 77 -14.73 0.33 -7.14
C LEU A 77 -15.65 0.05 -8.34
N GLN A 78 -15.49 -1.09 -9.01
CA GLN A 78 -16.40 -1.50 -10.09
C GLN A 78 -17.82 -1.79 -9.56
N ARG A 79 -17.98 -2.09 -8.27
CA ARG A 79 -19.30 -2.23 -7.63
C ARG A 79 -20.15 -0.96 -7.71
N LEU A 80 -19.51 0.18 -7.96
CA LEU A 80 -20.17 1.47 -8.18
C LEU A 80 -20.66 1.67 -9.64
N GLY A 81 -20.66 0.62 -10.47
CA GLY A 81 -21.06 0.70 -11.88
C GLY A 81 -20.01 1.36 -12.80
N LEU A 82 -18.76 1.44 -12.32
CA LEU A 82 -17.65 2.03 -13.06
C LEU A 82 -17.01 1.00 -13.98
N THR A 83 -16.55 1.45 -15.15
CA THR A 83 -15.67 0.64 -16.01
C THR A 83 -14.31 0.45 -15.37
N ASN A 84 -13.52 -0.53 -15.82
CA ASN A 84 -12.16 -0.76 -15.32
C ASN A 84 -11.32 0.52 -15.30
N ARG A 85 -11.37 1.30 -16.39
CA ARG A 85 -10.59 2.53 -16.52
C ARG A 85 -11.09 3.66 -15.62
N GLU A 86 -12.40 3.77 -15.45
CA GLU A 86 -13.00 4.75 -14.53
C GLU A 86 -12.66 4.42 -13.07
N ALA A 87 -12.67 3.14 -12.72
CA ALA A 87 -12.26 2.66 -11.40
C ALA A 87 -10.79 2.95 -11.12
N GLU A 88 -9.87 2.70 -12.07
CA GLU A 88 -8.46 3.05 -11.95
C GLU A 88 -8.27 4.55 -11.73
N VAL A 89 -8.94 5.38 -12.52
CA VAL A 89 -8.86 6.84 -12.38
C VAL A 89 -9.37 7.27 -11.00
N LEU A 90 -10.53 6.78 -10.57
CA LEU A 90 -11.11 7.11 -9.28
C LEU A 90 -10.23 6.65 -8.10
N LEU A 91 -9.57 5.50 -8.23
CA LEU A 91 -8.61 5.03 -7.23
C LEU A 91 -7.48 6.03 -7.02
N TRP A 92 -6.85 6.52 -8.09
CA TRP A 92 -5.81 7.54 -7.97
C TRP A 92 -6.33 8.87 -7.45
N VAL A 93 -7.62 9.16 -7.67
CA VAL A 93 -8.28 10.32 -7.05
C VAL A 93 -8.34 10.19 -5.54
N THR A 94 -8.62 8.99 -5.00
CA THR A 94 -8.62 8.77 -3.54
C THR A 94 -7.25 8.98 -2.90
N GLN A 95 -6.17 8.78 -3.67
CA GLN A 95 -4.81 9.06 -3.24
C GLN A 95 -4.39 10.53 -3.41
N GLY A 96 -5.30 11.42 -3.84
CA GLY A 96 -5.02 12.84 -3.99
C GLY A 96 -4.22 13.22 -5.24
N LYS A 97 -3.98 12.31 -6.19
CA LYS A 97 -3.19 12.59 -7.41
C LYS A 97 -3.94 13.52 -8.36
N SER A 98 -3.34 14.60 -8.82
CA SER A 98 -3.92 15.51 -9.84
C SER A 98 -4.16 14.81 -11.18
N ASN A 99 -5.02 15.38 -12.03
CA ASN A 99 -5.31 14.81 -13.36
C ASN A 99 -4.05 14.67 -14.23
N SER A 100 -3.06 15.55 -14.05
CA SER A 100 -1.76 15.49 -14.73
C SER A 100 -0.90 14.34 -14.25
N GLU A 101 -0.86 14.09 -12.93
CA GLU A 101 -0.15 12.94 -12.36
C GLU A 101 -0.82 11.63 -12.76
N ILE A 102 -2.16 11.55 -12.69
CA ILE A 102 -2.93 10.37 -13.13
C ILE A 102 -2.69 10.09 -14.61
N ALA A 103 -2.64 11.13 -15.44
CA ALA A 103 -2.35 11.01 -16.86
C ALA A 103 -0.96 10.38 -17.09
N ILE A 104 0.05 10.78 -16.33
CA ILE A 104 1.39 10.19 -16.38
C ILE A 104 1.35 8.72 -15.93
N ILE A 105 0.74 8.44 -14.76
CA ILE A 105 0.68 7.10 -14.16
C ILE A 105 -0.01 6.10 -15.08
N LEU A 106 -1.12 6.53 -15.70
CA LEU A 106 -1.94 5.68 -16.56
C LEU A 106 -1.54 5.75 -18.04
N ALA A 107 -0.44 6.42 -18.39
CA ALA A 107 0.00 6.65 -19.77
C ALA A 107 -1.14 7.15 -20.68
N SER A 108 -1.84 8.20 -20.23
CA SER A 108 -2.99 8.80 -20.90
C SER A 108 -2.89 10.32 -20.95
N LYS A 109 -3.71 10.97 -21.78
CA LYS A 109 -3.75 12.44 -21.83
C LYS A 109 -4.60 12.99 -20.69
N VAL A 110 -4.21 14.16 -20.16
CA VAL A 110 -4.96 14.86 -19.09
C VAL A 110 -6.43 15.07 -19.46
N ARG A 111 -6.70 15.42 -20.73
CA ARG A 111 -8.07 15.56 -21.25
C ARG A 111 -8.88 14.25 -21.19
N THR A 112 -8.22 13.11 -21.40
CA THR A 112 -8.86 11.80 -21.29
C THR A 112 -9.22 11.48 -19.85
N ILE A 113 -8.32 11.80 -18.90
CA ILE A 113 -8.59 11.65 -17.45
C ILE A 113 -9.76 12.53 -17.03
N ALA A 114 -9.80 13.79 -17.45
CA ALA A 114 -10.93 14.68 -17.20
C ALA A 114 -12.24 14.08 -17.73
N LYS A 115 -12.23 13.50 -18.93
CA LYS A 115 -13.41 12.86 -19.50
C LYS A 115 -13.87 11.61 -18.72
N HIS A 116 -12.93 10.82 -18.21
CA HIS A 116 -13.26 9.71 -17.31
C HIS A 116 -13.90 10.21 -16.02
N LEU A 117 -13.38 11.28 -15.42
CA LEU A 117 -13.95 11.86 -14.20
C LEU A 117 -15.34 12.44 -14.40
N GLU A 118 -15.62 13.11 -15.51
CA GLU A 118 -16.98 13.56 -15.85
C GLU A 118 -17.97 12.39 -15.85
N ARG A 119 -17.59 11.25 -16.44
CA ARG A 119 -18.43 10.05 -16.47
C ARG A 119 -18.58 9.42 -15.09
N VAL A 120 -17.51 9.38 -14.29
CA VAL A 120 -17.56 8.92 -12.90
C VAL A 120 -18.52 9.76 -12.08
N PHE A 121 -18.42 11.09 -12.16
CA PHE A 121 -19.29 12.02 -11.43
C PHE A 121 -20.75 11.83 -11.81
N ALA A 122 -21.04 11.67 -13.11
CA ALA A 122 -22.38 11.37 -13.58
C ALA A 122 -22.90 10.02 -13.07
N LYS A 123 -22.05 8.98 -13.02
CA LYS A 123 -22.45 7.64 -12.53
C LYS A 123 -22.66 7.58 -11.02
N LEU A 124 -21.84 8.30 -10.27
CA LEU A 124 -21.92 8.35 -8.80
C LEU A 124 -22.92 9.39 -8.30
N MET A 125 -23.50 10.20 -9.19
CA MET A 125 -24.41 11.30 -8.86
C MET A 125 -23.78 12.30 -7.87
N VAL A 126 -22.49 12.60 -8.08
CA VAL A 126 -21.72 13.55 -7.26
C VAL A 126 -21.22 14.72 -8.09
N GLU A 127 -21.13 15.89 -7.49
CA GLU A 127 -20.77 17.12 -8.22
C GLU A 127 -19.28 17.44 -8.17
N ASN A 128 -18.57 16.90 -7.18
CA ASN A 128 -17.18 17.27 -6.93
C ASN A 128 -16.27 16.06 -6.68
N ARG A 129 -14.98 16.29 -6.94
CA ARG A 129 -13.92 15.30 -6.82
C ARG A 129 -13.78 14.74 -5.40
N THR A 130 -14.00 15.58 -4.38
CA THR A 130 -13.89 15.18 -2.98
C THR A 130 -15.01 14.20 -2.60
N ALA A 131 -16.24 14.45 -3.04
CA ALA A 131 -17.39 13.56 -2.83
C ALA A 131 -17.18 12.23 -3.56
N ALA A 132 -16.68 12.25 -4.80
CA ALA A 132 -16.31 11.04 -5.52
C ALA A 132 -15.23 10.23 -4.79
N ALA A 133 -14.20 10.91 -4.25
CA ALA A 133 -13.16 10.27 -3.47
C ALA A 133 -13.72 9.64 -2.18
N HIS A 134 -14.63 10.33 -1.50
CA HIS A 134 -15.26 9.83 -0.29
C HIS A 134 -16.08 8.55 -0.55
N ALA A 135 -16.93 8.56 -1.58
CA ALA A 135 -17.69 7.36 -1.98
C ALA A 135 -16.79 6.17 -2.35
N ALA A 136 -15.65 6.44 -3.00
CA ALA A 136 -14.67 5.41 -3.29
C ALA A 136 -13.99 4.87 -2.01
N LEU A 137 -13.65 5.73 -1.06
CA LEU A 137 -13.08 5.34 0.23
C LEU A 137 -14.03 4.47 1.03
N GLU A 138 -15.34 4.75 1.05
CA GLU A 138 -16.34 3.90 1.71
C GLU A 138 -16.32 2.47 1.16
N VAL A 139 -16.18 2.30 -0.16
CA VAL A 139 -16.10 0.97 -0.78
C VAL A 139 -14.78 0.27 -0.48
N LEU A 140 -13.66 1.01 -0.48
CA LEU A 140 -12.33 0.46 -0.21
C LEU A 140 -12.16 0.07 1.27
N GLN A 141 -12.69 0.90 2.19
CA GLN A 141 -12.61 0.68 3.63
C GLN A 141 -13.71 -0.28 4.13
N GLY A 142 -14.87 -0.31 3.48
CA GLY A 142 -15.96 -1.24 3.78
C GLY A 142 -15.63 -2.71 3.49
N CYS A 143 -14.53 -3.00 2.79
CA CYS A 143 -13.99 -4.35 2.62
C CYS A 143 -13.02 -4.78 3.73
N ALA A 144 -12.57 -3.86 4.59
CA ALA A 144 -11.61 -4.16 5.67
C ALA A 144 -12.29 -4.65 6.98
N CYS A 145 -13.62 -4.71 7.03
CA CYS A 145 -14.35 -5.15 8.20
C CYS A 145 -15.65 -5.88 7.81
N ARG A 146 -15.54 -7.16 7.48
CA ARG A 146 -16.61 -8.16 7.70
C ARG A 146 -16.03 -9.55 7.79
#